data_AF-A0A382RKW9-F1
#
_entry.id   AF-A0A382RKW9-F1
#
_cell.length_a   1.000
_cell.length_b   1.000
_cell.length_c   1.000
_cell.angle_alpha   90.00
_cell.angle_beta   90.00
_cell.angle_gamma   90.00
#
_symmetry.space_group_name_H-M   'P 1'
#
loop_
_entity.id
_entity.type
_entity.pdbx_description
1 polymer ?
#
loop_
_entity_poly.entity_id
_entity_poly.type
_entity_poly.pdbx_seq_one_letter_code
_entity_poly.pdbx_strand_id
1 'polypeptide(L)'
;MENNQKLGQAASTVGGMTIISRLLGFLRDLVIAMQFGATSAADAFFVAFRIPNVQRKILSEGAVSAAFIPVFSEIKNQKGEKYAWKVTANLFNILLMVLITTSLGLALFAPYIIMVFAPGFI
;
A
#
# COMPACT_ATOMS: atom_id res chain seq x y z
N MET A 1 -27.29 -20.68 -4.48
CA MET A 1 -26.67 -20.56 -5.82
C MET A 1 -26.27 -19.12 -6.14
N GLU A 2 -27.11 -18.12 -5.86
CA GLU A 2 -26.83 -16.68 -6.09
C GLU A 2 -25.56 -16.17 -5.37
N ASN A 3 -25.28 -16.64 -4.14
CA ASN A 3 -24.10 -16.20 -3.37
C ASN A 3 -22.77 -16.66 -3.99
N ASN A 4 -22.74 -17.85 -4.61
CA ASN A 4 -21.53 -18.37 -5.26
C ASN A 4 -21.20 -17.63 -6.56
N GLN A 5 -22.23 -17.14 -7.27
CA GLN A 5 -22.05 -16.31 -8.47
C GLN A 5 -21.50 -14.92 -8.11
N LYS A 6 -22.02 -14.29 -7.04
CA LYS A 6 -21.50 -13.01 -6.52
C LYS A 6 -20.05 -13.13 -6.03
N LEU A 7 -19.71 -14.23 -5.37
CA LEU A 7 -18.34 -14.54 -4.97
C LEU A 7 -17.40 -14.71 -6.17
N GLY A 8 -17.82 -15.44 -7.21
CA GLY A 8 -17.04 -15.62 -8.43
C GLY A 8 -16.76 -14.30 -9.17
N GLN A 9 -17.74 -13.40 -9.24
CA GLN A 9 -17.59 -12.07 -9.84
C GLN A 9 -16.67 -11.15 -9.03
N ALA A 10 -16.77 -11.19 -7.70
CA ALA A 10 -15.87 -10.42 -6.83
C ALA A 10 -14.42 -10.94 -6.96
N ALA A 11 -14.24 -12.25 -6.95
CA ALA A 11 -12.93 -12.88 -7.12
C ALA A 11 -12.31 -12.57 -8.49
N SER A 12 -13.09 -12.62 -9.58
CA SER A 12 -12.59 -12.30 -10.92
C SER A 12 -12.22 -10.82 -11.05
N THR A 13 -12.98 -9.92 -10.41
CA THR A 13 -12.68 -8.48 -10.41
C THR A 13 -11.39 -8.18 -9.66
N VAL A 14 -11.24 -8.71 -8.44
CA VAL A 14 -10.01 -8.53 -7.63
C VAL A 14 -8.81 -9.18 -8.31
N GLY A 15 -8.97 -10.37 -8.88
CA GLY A 15 -7.94 -11.07 -9.64
C GLY A 15 -7.50 -10.28 -10.87
N GLY A 16 -8.46 -9.77 -11.66
CA GLY A 16 -8.20 -8.93 -12.82
C GLY A 16 -7.46 -7.64 -12.45
N MET A 17 -7.92 -6.94 -11.41
CA MET A 17 -7.24 -5.76 -10.88
C MET A 17 -5.82 -6.06 -10.41
N THR A 18 -5.59 -7.23 -9.81
CA THR A 18 -4.25 -7.66 -9.37
C THR A 18 -3.33 -7.90 -10.56
N ILE A 19 -3.81 -8.54 -11.62
CA ILE A 19 -3.03 -8.77 -12.86
C ILE A 19 -2.68 -7.43 -13.49
N ILE A 20 -3.65 -6.52 -13.64
CA ILE A 20 -3.43 -5.18 -14.19
C ILE A 20 -2.37 -4.44 -13.37
N SER A 21 -2.48 -4.45 -12.04
CA SER A 21 -1.50 -3.81 -11.16
C SER A 21 -0.09 -4.40 -11.33
N ARG A 22 0.04 -5.72 -11.49
CA ARG A 22 1.33 -6.38 -11.73
C ARG A 22 1.92 -6.04 -13.09
N LEU A 23 1.09 -5.99 -14.14
CA LEU A 23 1.53 -5.60 -15.48
C LEU A 23 1.99 -4.14 -15.50
N LEU A 24 1.28 -3.23 -14.83
CA LEU A 24 1.71 -1.84 -14.68
C LEU A 24 3.03 -1.72 -13.91
N GLY A 25 3.19 -2.52 -12.84
CA GLY A 25 4.46 -2.60 -12.10
C GLY A 25 5.61 -3.08 -12.99
N PHE A 26 5.37 -4.12 -13.80
CA PHE A 26 6.35 -4.62 -14.76
C PHE A 26 6.71 -3.59 -15.84
N LEU A 27 5.72 -2.88 -16.39
CA LEU A 27 5.96 -1.81 -17.35
C LEU A 27 6.81 -0.68 -16.74
N ARG A 28 6.55 -0.31 -15.48
CA ARG A 28 7.40 0.65 -14.75
C ARG A 28 8.84 0.15 -14.69
N ASP A 29 9.05 -1.11 -14.32
CA ASP A 29 10.38 -1.69 -14.19
C ASP A 29 11.11 -1.75 -15.55
N LEU A 30 10.40 -2.04 -16.64
CA LEU A 30 10.93 -1.95 -18.00
C LEU A 30 11.35 -0.53 -18.38
N VAL A 31 10.52 0.48 -18.08
CA VAL A 31 10.84 1.89 -18.36
C VAL A 31 12.10 2.32 -17.60
N ILE A 32 12.21 1.94 -16.33
CA ILE A 32 13.40 2.22 -15.52
C ILE A 32 14.63 1.53 -16.12
N ALA A 33 14.52 0.25 -16.49
CA ALA A 33 15.62 -0.49 -17.09
C ALA A 33 16.06 0.08 -18.44
N MET A 34 15.13 0.52 -19.29
CA MET A 34 15.44 1.16 -20.58
C MET A 34 16.09 2.53 -20.39
N GLN A 35 15.67 3.30 -19.39
CA GLN A 35 16.16 4.66 -19.19
C GLN A 35 17.49 4.73 -18.43
N PHE A 36 17.67 3.86 -17.43
CA PHE A 36 18.82 3.89 -16.53
C PHE A 36 19.80 2.73 -16.73
N GLY A 37 19.38 1.59 -17.29
CA GLY A 37 20.22 0.39 -17.39
C GLY A 37 20.74 -0.11 -16.03
N ALA A 38 21.89 -0.78 -16.03
CA ALA A 38 22.60 -1.20 -14.82
C ALA A 38 23.54 -0.09 -14.34
N THR A 39 22.98 1.00 -13.84
CA THR A 39 23.74 2.17 -13.35
C THR A 39 23.43 2.45 -11.89
N SER A 40 24.34 3.17 -11.21
CA SER A 40 24.15 3.61 -9.83
C SER A 40 22.89 4.47 -9.63
N ALA A 41 22.40 5.12 -10.69
CA ALA A 41 21.15 5.87 -10.67
C ALA A 41 19.92 4.96 -10.59
N ALA A 42 19.93 3.81 -11.29
CA ALA A 42 18.86 2.81 -11.18
C ALA A 42 18.80 2.24 -9.76
N ASP A 43 19.94 1.91 -9.18
CA ASP A 43 20.00 1.37 -7.83
C ASP A 43 19.52 2.39 -6.78
N ALA A 44 19.92 3.66 -6.91
CA ALA A 44 19.42 4.74 -6.06
C ALA A 44 17.89 4.90 -6.16
N PHE A 45 17.32 4.78 -7.36
CA PHE A 45 15.88 4.79 -7.56
C PHE A 45 15.20 3.61 -6.84
N PHE A 46 15.72 2.39 -6.98
CA PHE A 46 15.12 1.21 -6.34
C PHE A 46 15.22 1.27 -4.81
N VAL A 47 16.32 1.78 -4.25
CA VAL A 47 16.47 2.03 -2.81
C VAL A 47 15.44 3.06 -2.36
N ALA A 48 15.35 4.21 -3.04
CA ALA A 48 14.40 5.26 -2.71
C ALA A 48 12.95 4.75 -2.81
N PHE A 49 12.63 3.93 -3.81
CA PHE A 49 11.31 3.34 -3.99
C PHE A 49 10.97 2.28 -2.93
N ARG A 50 11.98 1.58 -2.39
CA ARG A 50 11.76 0.56 -1.35
C ARG A 50 11.25 1.14 -0.03
N ILE A 51 11.74 2.31 0.37
CA ILE A 51 11.39 2.97 1.64
C ILE A 51 9.87 3.14 1.79
N PRO A 52 9.14 3.83 0.88
CA PRO A 52 7.69 4.00 0.99
C PRO A 52 6.93 2.68 0.82
N ASN A 53 7.49 1.69 0.10
CA ASN A 53 6.85 0.38 0.01
C ASN A 53 6.87 -0.39 1.32
N VAL A 54 7.96 -0.31 2.08
CA VAL A 54 8.03 -0.91 3.42
C VAL A 54 7.03 -0.23 4.35
N GLN A 55 6.96 1.10 4.32
CA GLN A 55 5.97 1.87 5.07
C GLN A 55 4.52 1.43 4.73
N ARG A 56 4.19 1.33 3.43
CA ARG A 56 2.89 0.83 2.95
C ARG A 56 2.61 -0.59 3.44
N LYS A 57 3.61 -1.46 3.40
CA LYS A 57 3.49 -2.86 3.81
C LYS A 57 3.19 -3.01 5.30
N ILE A 58 3.87 -2.24 6.15
CA ILE A 58 3.69 -2.31 7.60
C ILE A 58 2.35 -1.68 8.02
N LEU A 59 2.00 -0.53 7.43
CA LEU A 59 0.84 0.24 7.89
C LEU A 59 -0.49 -0.23 7.28
N SER A 60 -0.47 -0.82 6.08
CA SER A 60 -1.70 -1.05 5.31
C SER A 60 -1.82 -2.42 4.66
N GLU A 61 -0.74 -3.15 4.37
CA GLU A 61 -0.87 -4.43 3.68
C GLU A 61 -1.39 -5.53 4.61
N GLY A 62 -2.59 -6.02 4.31
CA GLY A 62 -3.12 -7.29 4.82
C GLY A 62 -3.97 -7.16 6.09
N ALA A 63 -3.38 -6.75 7.21
CA ALA A 63 -4.08 -6.79 8.51
C ALA A 63 -5.23 -5.77 8.59
N VAL A 64 -4.98 -4.53 8.16
CA VAL A 64 -6.00 -3.47 8.17
C VAL A 64 -7.15 -3.83 7.22
N SER A 65 -6.86 -4.25 5.99
CA SER A 65 -7.89 -4.63 5.02
C SER A 65 -8.68 -5.88 5.41
N ALA A 66 -8.01 -6.90 5.98
CA ALA A 66 -8.68 -8.13 6.43
C ALA A 66 -9.58 -7.90 7.65
N ALA A 67 -9.18 -7.01 8.57
CA ALA A 67 -9.98 -6.65 9.72
C ALA A 67 -11.08 -5.62 9.39
N PHE A 68 -10.88 -4.78 8.38
CA PHE A 68 -11.81 -3.69 8.05
C PHE A 68 -13.20 -4.18 7.66
N ILE A 69 -13.30 -5.13 6.73
CA ILE A 69 -14.59 -5.62 6.21
C ILE A 69 -15.49 -6.20 7.33
N PRO A 70 -15.02 -7.14 8.19
CA PRO A 70 -15.85 -7.68 9.26
C PRO A 70 -16.24 -6.61 10.29
N VAL A 71 -15.30 -5.74 10.70
CA VAL A 71 -15.57 -4.66 11.66
C VAL A 71 -16.58 -3.65 11.11
N PHE A 72 -16.43 -3.25 9.85
CA PHE A 72 -17.37 -2.35 9.19
C PHE A 72 -18.77 -2.97 9.09
N SER A 73 -18.85 -4.24 8.70
CA SER A 73 -20.12 -4.96 8.56
C SER A 73 -20.83 -5.11 9.92
N GLU A 74 -20.07 -5.43 10.96
CA GLU A 74 -20.58 -5.52 12.33
C GLU A 74 -21.14 -4.18 12.81
N ILE A 75 -20.37 -3.08 12.67
CA ILE A 75 -20.81 -1.74 13.09
C ILE A 75 -22.01 -1.28 12.27
N LYS A 76 -22.04 -1.57 10.96
CA LYS A 76 -23.17 -1.24 10.09
C LYS A 76 -24.44 -1.94 10.57
N ASN A 77 -24.36 -3.21 10.95
CA ASN A 77 -25.51 -3.98 11.42
C ASN A 77 -25.98 -3.55 12.81
N GLN A 78 -25.06 -3.21 13.73
CA GLN A 78 -25.41 -2.85 15.11
C GLN A 78 -25.83 -1.40 15.29
N LYS A 79 -25.18 -0.46 14.58
CA LYS A 79 -25.30 0.99 14.82
C LYS A 79 -25.74 1.78 13.59
N GLY A 80 -26.02 1.08 12.49
CA GLY A 80 -26.46 1.68 11.24
C GLY A 80 -25.31 2.24 10.39
N GLU A 81 -25.65 2.51 9.12
CA GLU A 81 -24.67 2.86 8.08
C GLU A 81 -23.95 4.19 8.35
N LYS A 82 -24.68 5.21 8.82
CA LYS A 82 -24.09 6.53 9.11
C LYS A 82 -22.98 6.45 10.16
N TYR A 83 -23.16 5.60 11.17
CA TYR A 83 -22.16 5.43 12.22
C TYR A 83 -20.95 4.62 11.73
N ALA A 84 -21.18 3.58 10.93
CA ALA A 84 -20.11 2.81 10.30
C ALA A 84 -19.19 3.69 9.44
N TRP A 85 -19.76 4.56 8.60
CA TRP A 85 -18.99 5.52 7.81
C TRP A 85 -18.25 6.55 8.65
N LYS A 86 -18.82 7.00 9.78
CA LYS A 86 -18.12 7.90 10.71
C LYS A 86 -16.88 7.23 11.32
N VAL A 87 -16.99 5.96 11.70
CA VAL A 87 -15.85 5.18 12.22
C VAL A 87 -14.79 4.98 11.13
N THR A 88 -15.20 4.61 9.92
CA THR A 88 -14.30 4.50 8.76
C THR A 88 -13.55 5.81 8.50
N ALA A 89 -14.24 6.95 8.48
CA ALA A 89 -13.60 8.25 8.29
C ALA A 89 -12.56 8.55 9.38
N ASN A 90 -12.86 8.24 10.64
CA ASN A 90 -11.90 8.38 11.73
C ASN A 90 -10.68 7.47 11.56
N LEU A 91 -10.88 6.21 11.17
CA LEU A 91 -9.80 5.28 10.86
C LEU A 91 -8.90 5.82 9.75
N PHE A 92 -9.48 6.32 8.66
CA PHE A 92 -8.72 6.93 7.55
C PHE A 92 -7.94 8.17 8.00
N ASN A 93 -8.52 9.03 8.85
CA ASN A 93 -7.80 10.19 9.40
C ASN A 93 -6.59 9.77 10.24
N ILE A 94 -6.73 8.71 11.05
CA ILE A 94 -5.61 8.16 11.84
C ILE A 94 -4.53 7.60 10.90
N LEU A 95 -4.91 6.78 9.92
CA LEU A 95 -3.97 6.23 8.94
C LEU A 95 -3.25 7.33 8.16
N LEU A 96 -3.96 8.40 7.79
CA LEU A 96 -3.39 9.55 7.10
C LEU A 96 -2.39 10.31 8.00
N MET A 97 -2.74 10.54 9.27
CA MET A 97 -1.81 11.17 10.22
C MET A 97 -0.55 10.33 10.43
N VAL A 98 -0.70 9.01 10.60
CA VAL A 98 0.45 8.10 10.72
C VAL A 98 1.30 8.12 9.45
N LEU A 99 0.67 8.08 8.27
CA LEU A 99 1.37 8.16 6.99
C LEU A 99 2.17 9.46 6.87
N ILE A 100 1.55 10.61 7.13
CA ILE A 100 2.22 11.92 7.01
C ILE A 100 3.38 12.02 8.01
N THR A 101 3.14 11.69 9.27
CA THR A 101 4.18 11.80 10.32
C THR A 101 5.35 10.87 10.06
N THR A 102 5.10 9.62 9.66
CA THR A 102 6.16 8.67 9.30
C THR A 102 6.90 9.08 8.03
N SER A 103 6.20 9.57 7.01
CA SER A 103 6.84 10.10 5.78
C SER A 103 7.72 11.31 6.06
N LEU A 104 7.26 12.25 6.88
CA LEU A 104 8.05 13.41 7.30
C LEU A 104 9.30 12.97 8.10
N GLY A 105 9.15 12.03 9.03
CA GLY A 105 10.27 11.44 9.75
C GLY A 105 11.30 10.81 8.80
N LEU A 106 10.85 10.00 7.85
CA LEU A 106 11.73 9.39 6.84
C LEU A 106 12.45 10.43 5.98
N ALA A 107 11.79 11.53 5.63
CA ALA A 107 12.40 12.62 4.86
C ALA A 107 13.45 13.39 5.68
N LEU A 108 13.16 13.72 6.94
CA LEU A 108 14.08 14.45 7.82
C LEU A 108 15.31 13.62 8.21
N PHE A 109 15.14 12.32 8.43
CA PHE A 109 16.22 11.41 8.80
C PHE A 109 16.79 10.63 7.61
N ALA A 110 16.50 11.04 6.37
CA ALA A 110 16.92 10.36 5.16
C ALA A 110 18.41 9.92 5.14
N PRO A 111 19.39 10.74 5.58
CA PRO A 111 20.80 10.32 5.58
C PRO A 111 21.06 9.07 6.44
N TYR A 112 20.41 9.00 7.61
CA TYR A 112 20.53 7.86 8.52
C TYR A 112 19.72 6.65 8.04
N ILE A 113 18.57 6.87 7.42
CA ILE A 113 17.74 5.80 6.85
C ILE A 113 18.48 5.11 5.71
N ILE A 114 19.19 5.86 4.86
CA ILE A 114 19.98 5.29 3.76
C ILE A 114 21.09 4.37 4.29
N MET A 115 21.72 4.66 5.43
CA MET A 115 22.71 3.76 6.06
C MET A 115 22.13 2.37 6.36
N VAL A 116 20.84 2.28 6.69
CA VAL A 116 20.18 1.00 6.98
C VAL A 116 19.68 0.32 5.71
N PHE A 117 19.09 1.07 4.78
CA PHE A 117 18.48 0.51 3.57
C PHE A 117 19.48 0.22 2.45
N ALA A 118 20.61 0.93 2.44
CA ALA A 118 21.63 0.88 1.40
C ALA A 118 23.03 1.24 1.98
N PRO A 119 23.57 0.43 2.91
CA PRO A 119 24.86 0.71 3.55
C PRO A 119 26.04 0.80 2.56
N GLY A 120 25.93 0.22 1.37
CA GLY A 120 26.97 0.26 0.32
C GLY A 120 26.95 1.50 -0.58
N PHE A 121 26.09 2.48 -0.31
CA PHE A 121 25.97 3.74 -1.10
C PHE A 121 26.75 4.92 -0.50
N ILE A 122 27.38 4.72 0.67
CA ILE A 122 28.09 5.74 1.44
C ILE A 122 29.58 5.43 1.43
#